data_AF-A0A2S7K9N1-F1
#
_entry.id   AF-A0A2S7K9N1-F1
#
_cell.length_a   1.000
_cell.length_b   1.000
_cell.length_c   1.000
_cell.angle_alpha   90.00
_cell.angle_beta   90.00
_cell.angle_gamma   90.00
#
_symmetry.space_group_name_H-M   'P 1'
#
loop_
_entity.id
_entity.type
_entity.pdbx_description
1 polymer ?
#
loop_
_entity_poly.entity_id
_entity_poly.type
_entity_poly.pdbx_seq_one_letter_code
_entity_poly.pdbx_strand_id
1 'polypeptide(L)'
;MSVSEPGKDRSTCYILSLDGGGAKGFYTLGVLRELEGLLGTPLCQKFDLIFGTSTGSIIAALLAIGRSVEDVHDLYNEHVPRIMRAKSPSAKSLKLGEAGEAAVGDMRFDAVRTGLGIVAAKWQVETPMIFKSTPEQAHGRKATFVPGFGCTLSDAVQASSSAYPFFERKWVTTHQGDNVELVDGGYCANNPTLYALADAVAAFGVKPEQCHVLSLGTGNYPEPKPTLVKRVVKNLRSVQLLQKTLSVNTASMEQLRRVLFPQTPTVRIDDTFDHPEMATDFLEHDMAKLNLLRQRGAESFASREFEIVELLGERDGHS
;
A
#
# COMPACT_ATOMS: atom_id res chain seq x y z
N MET A 1 -10.25 19.80 19.42
CA MET A 1 -8.92 20.24 19.85
C MET A 1 -8.17 19.05 20.41
N SER A 2 -7.19 18.56 19.65
CA SER A 2 -5.90 18.08 20.15
C SER A 2 -4.94 18.22 18.97
N VAL A 3 -4.62 19.49 18.68
CA VAL A 3 -3.56 19.84 17.72
C VAL A 3 -2.28 19.35 18.38
N SER A 4 -1.60 18.38 17.76
CA SER A 4 -0.31 17.88 18.22
C SER A 4 0.66 19.04 18.37
N GLU A 5 1.26 19.17 19.55
CA GLU A 5 2.24 20.21 19.85
C GLU A 5 3.46 20.11 18.90
N PRO A 6 3.95 21.24 18.37
CA PRO A 6 5.19 21.27 17.61
C PRO A 6 6.38 21.17 18.59
N GLY A 7 7.18 20.11 18.45
CA GLY A 7 8.41 19.93 19.24
C GLY A 7 8.46 18.68 20.12
N LYS A 8 7.70 17.62 19.83
CA LYS A 8 8.05 16.30 20.37
C LYS A 8 9.39 15.90 19.75
N ASP A 9 10.44 15.87 20.57
CA ASP A 9 11.65 15.10 20.27
C ASP A 9 11.19 13.63 20.12
N ARG A 10 10.81 13.25 18.89
CA ARG A 10 10.34 11.91 18.58
C ARG A 10 11.58 11.03 18.61
N SER A 11 11.80 10.37 19.75
CA SER A 11 12.91 9.44 19.92
C SER A 11 12.89 8.33 18.86
N THR A 12 11.70 7.96 18.38
CA THR A 12 11.44 6.94 17.36
C THR A 12 10.20 7.30 16.55
N CYS A 13 10.20 7.02 15.25
CA CYS A 13 9.05 7.09 14.36
C CYS A 13 8.84 5.73 13.69
N TYR A 14 7.69 5.11 13.92
CA TYR A 14 7.35 3.80 13.34
C TYR A 14 6.60 3.99 12.03
N ILE A 15 7.11 3.36 10.97
CA ILE A 15 6.60 3.49 9.60
C ILE A 15 6.17 2.11 9.09
N LEU A 16 4.92 2.01 8.63
CA LEU A 16 4.42 0.84 7.90
C LEU A 16 4.33 1.20 6.40
N SER A 17 5.04 0.47 5.55
CA SER A 17 5.01 0.67 4.09
C SER A 17 4.44 -0.56 3.40
N LEU A 18 3.39 -0.38 2.60
CA LEU A 18 2.65 -1.46 1.94
C LEU A 18 2.76 -1.35 0.42
N ASP A 19 3.37 -2.36 -0.20
CA ASP A 19 3.59 -2.40 -1.63
C ASP A 19 2.30 -2.62 -2.43
N GLY A 20 2.35 -2.26 -3.72
CA GLY A 20 1.33 -2.62 -4.70
C GLY A 20 1.44 -4.07 -5.19
N GLY A 21 0.30 -4.64 -5.59
CA GLY A 21 0.26 -6.01 -6.10
C GLY A 21 -1.12 -6.61 -6.36
N GLY A 22 -2.16 -5.78 -6.56
CA GLY A 22 -3.51 -6.24 -6.89
C GLY A 22 -4.08 -7.26 -5.89
N ALA A 23 -4.58 -8.38 -6.41
CA ALA A 23 -5.15 -9.47 -5.61
C ALA A 23 -4.16 -10.11 -4.63
N LYS A 24 -2.85 -9.94 -4.85
CA LYS A 24 -1.83 -10.49 -3.94
C LYS A 24 -1.78 -9.78 -2.58
N GLY A 25 -2.55 -8.70 -2.37
CA GLY A 25 -2.71 -8.08 -1.06
C GLY A 25 -3.19 -9.04 0.05
N PHE A 26 -3.78 -10.19 -0.31
CA PHE A 26 -4.05 -11.27 0.65
C PHE A 26 -2.79 -11.77 1.38
N TYR A 27 -1.63 -11.81 0.70
CA TYR A 27 -0.34 -12.10 1.34
C TYR A 27 -0.03 -11.07 2.42
N THR A 28 -0.14 -9.78 2.08
CA THR A 28 0.09 -8.67 3.01
C THR A 28 -0.85 -8.75 4.22
N LEU A 29 -2.13 -9.09 4.02
CA LEU A 29 -3.09 -9.30 5.11
C LEU A 29 -2.74 -10.50 6.00
N GLY A 30 -2.12 -11.55 5.45
CA GLY A 30 -1.57 -12.65 6.23
C GLY A 30 -0.49 -12.20 7.20
N VAL A 31 0.47 -11.41 6.72
CA VAL A 31 1.53 -10.81 7.55
C VAL A 31 0.93 -9.88 8.61
N LEU A 32 0.02 -8.99 8.20
CA LEU A 32 -0.58 -7.99 9.07
C LEU A 32 -1.44 -8.62 10.17
N ARG A 33 -2.07 -9.78 9.92
CA ARG A 33 -2.87 -10.48 10.93
C ARG A 33 -2.02 -10.90 12.12
N GLU A 34 -0.86 -11.51 11.84
CA GLU A 34 0.07 -11.93 12.88
C GLU A 34 0.67 -10.71 13.58
N LEU A 35 0.98 -9.64 12.85
CA LEU A 35 1.45 -8.38 13.42
C LEU A 35 0.42 -7.72 14.36
N GLU A 36 -0.85 -7.60 13.96
CA GLU A 36 -1.89 -7.03 14.81
C GLU A 36 -2.15 -7.93 16.04
N GLY A 37 -2.07 -9.25 15.87
CA GLY A 37 -2.12 -10.21 16.96
C GLY A 37 -0.98 -10.05 17.96
N LEU A 38 0.27 -9.89 17.47
CA LEU A 38 1.46 -9.63 18.29
C LEU A 38 1.32 -8.33 19.09
N LEU A 39 0.82 -7.26 18.46
CA LEU A 39 0.70 -5.94 19.08
C LEU A 39 -0.51 -5.81 20.02
N GLY A 40 -1.55 -6.63 19.83
CA GLY A 40 -2.78 -6.58 20.63
C GLY A 40 -3.58 -5.28 20.52
N THR A 41 -3.29 -4.44 19.52
CA THR A 41 -3.92 -3.13 19.31
C THR A 41 -4.03 -2.83 17.80
N PRO A 42 -5.02 -2.04 17.36
CA PRO A 42 -5.10 -1.60 15.96
C PRO A 42 -3.79 -0.95 15.49
N LEU A 43 -3.37 -1.31 14.28
CA LEU A 43 -2.06 -0.91 13.75
C LEU A 43 -1.85 0.61 13.67
N CYS A 44 -2.93 1.40 13.51
CA CYS A 44 -2.84 2.87 13.55
C CYS A 44 -2.39 3.45 14.90
N GLN A 45 -2.43 2.66 15.98
CA GLN A 45 -1.93 3.08 17.30
C GLN A 45 -0.43 2.85 17.46
N LYS A 46 0.15 1.90 16.70
CA LYS A 46 1.58 1.59 16.74
C LYS A 46 2.38 2.41 15.75
N PHE A 47 1.87 2.54 14.52
CA PHE A 47 2.58 3.23 13.43
C PHE A 47 2.21 4.71 13.39
N ASP A 48 3.22 5.59 13.40
CA ASP A 48 3.07 7.04 13.23
C ASP A 48 2.76 7.43 11.77
N LEU A 49 3.15 6.57 10.83
CA LEU A 49 3.03 6.79 9.41
C LEU A 49 2.76 5.47 8.68
N ILE A 50 1.69 5.44 7.89
CA ILE A 50 1.35 4.31 7.02
C ILE A 50 1.36 4.81 5.57
N PHE A 51 2.13 4.16 4.71
CA PHE A 51 2.16 4.42 3.28
C PHE A 51 1.69 3.22 2.49
N GLY A 52 0.99 3.47 1.39
CA GLY A 52 0.48 2.41 0.53
C GLY A 52 0.42 2.81 -0.94
N THR A 53 0.69 1.81 -1.79
CA THR A 53 0.52 1.90 -3.24
C THR A 53 -0.46 0.84 -3.74
N SER A 54 -1.39 1.19 -4.62
CA SER A 54 -2.35 0.24 -5.22
C SER A 54 -3.11 -0.53 -4.13
N THR A 55 -3.13 -1.86 -4.17
CA THR A 55 -3.71 -2.69 -3.07
C THR A 55 -3.19 -2.29 -1.68
N GLY A 56 -1.90 -1.93 -1.54
CA GLY A 56 -1.34 -1.44 -0.30
C GLY A 56 -1.94 -0.11 0.15
N SER A 57 -2.40 0.75 -0.77
CA SER A 57 -3.12 2.00 -0.45
C SER A 57 -4.50 1.75 0.15
N ILE A 58 -5.21 0.72 -0.34
CA ILE A 58 -6.51 0.30 0.18
C ILE A 58 -6.34 -0.17 1.62
N ILE A 59 -5.39 -1.08 1.86
CA ILE A 59 -5.07 -1.59 3.19
C ILE A 59 -4.63 -0.43 4.10
N ALA A 60 -3.71 0.42 3.64
CA ALA A 60 -3.21 1.57 4.41
C ALA A 60 -4.34 2.52 4.84
N ALA A 61 -5.24 2.88 3.93
CA ALA A 61 -6.36 3.78 4.24
C ALA A 61 -7.30 3.19 5.30
N LEU A 62 -7.65 1.90 5.17
CA LEU A 62 -8.55 1.22 6.09
C LEU A 62 -7.92 1.04 7.49
N LEU A 63 -6.64 0.67 7.56
CA LEU A 63 -5.90 0.62 8.81
C LEU A 63 -5.78 2.01 9.44
N ALA A 64 -5.51 3.05 8.65
CA ALA A 64 -5.33 4.41 9.16
C ALA A 64 -6.61 5.00 9.76
N ILE A 65 -7.81 4.61 9.30
CA ILE A 65 -9.08 5.00 9.96
C ILE A 65 -9.40 4.14 11.20
N GLY A 66 -8.57 3.14 11.50
CA GLY A 66 -8.67 2.29 12.69
C GLY A 66 -9.51 1.02 12.51
N ARG A 67 -9.68 0.51 11.28
CA ARG A 67 -10.23 -0.83 11.07
C ARG A 67 -9.22 -1.90 11.48
N SER A 68 -9.70 -3.03 11.99
CA SER A 68 -8.85 -4.19 12.26
C SER A 68 -8.40 -4.86 10.97
N VAL A 69 -7.32 -5.64 11.02
CA VAL A 69 -6.86 -6.41 9.87
C VAL A 69 -7.91 -7.44 9.42
N GLU A 70 -8.69 -7.99 10.35
CA GLU A 70 -9.77 -8.92 10.00
C GLU A 70 -10.93 -8.20 9.27
N ASP A 71 -11.32 -6.99 9.68
CA ASP A 71 -12.32 -6.21 8.94
C ASP A 71 -11.85 -5.90 7.51
N VAL A 72 -10.56 -5.59 7.34
CA VAL A 72 -9.97 -5.38 6.00
C VAL A 72 -10.01 -6.67 5.19
N HIS A 73 -9.70 -7.80 5.82
CA HIS A 73 -9.74 -9.12 5.18
C HIS A 73 -11.15 -9.50 4.73
N ASP A 74 -12.18 -9.22 5.51
CA ASP A 74 -13.58 -9.46 5.14
C ASP A 74 -13.99 -8.64 3.91
N LEU A 75 -13.63 -7.36 3.87
CA LEU A 75 -13.83 -6.51 2.67
C LEU A 75 -13.09 -7.07 1.44
N TYR A 76 -11.87 -7.60 1.63
CA TYR A 76 -11.10 -8.22 0.55
C TYR A 76 -11.77 -9.49 0.03
N ASN A 77 -12.26 -10.36 0.92
CA ASN A 77 -13.00 -11.57 0.57
C ASN A 77 -14.26 -11.26 -0.24
N GLU A 78 -14.99 -10.20 0.12
CA GLU A 78 -16.20 -9.81 -0.58
C GLU A 78 -15.89 -9.20 -1.96
N HIS A 79 -14.98 -8.23 -2.02
CA HIS A 79 -14.87 -7.35 -3.19
C HIS A 79 -13.81 -7.77 -4.20
N VAL A 80 -12.62 -8.24 -3.76
CA VAL A 80 -11.50 -8.51 -4.68
C VAL A 80 -11.87 -9.56 -5.74
N PRO A 81 -12.46 -10.73 -5.40
CA PRO A 81 -12.84 -11.71 -6.41
C PRO A 81 -13.87 -11.17 -7.42
N ARG A 82 -14.80 -10.31 -6.96
CA ARG A 82 -15.83 -9.69 -7.82
C ARG A 82 -15.21 -8.68 -8.79
N ILE A 83 -14.26 -7.88 -8.32
CA ILE A 83 -13.50 -6.92 -9.13
C ILE A 83 -12.67 -7.69 -10.16
N MET A 84 -11.83 -8.62 -9.72
CA MET A 84 -10.85 -9.29 -10.57
C MET A 84 -11.48 -10.22 -11.63
N ARG A 85 -12.70 -10.73 -11.37
CA ARG A 85 -13.49 -11.51 -12.34
C ARG A 85 -14.13 -10.68 -13.45
N ALA A 86 -14.24 -9.36 -13.29
CA ALA A 86 -14.81 -8.50 -14.32
C ALA A 86 -13.94 -8.50 -15.58
N LYS A 87 -14.59 -8.45 -16.76
CA LYS A 87 -13.92 -8.73 -18.04
C LYS A 87 -13.31 -7.48 -18.70
N SER A 88 -13.83 -6.29 -18.42
CA SER A 88 -13.35 -5.04 -19.00
C SER A 88 -12.69 -4.13 -17.95
N PRO A 89 -11.76 -3.25 -18.35
CA PRO A 89 -11.17 -2.26 -17.44
C PRO A 89 -12.22 -1.33 -16.83
N SER A 90 -13.21 -0.91 -17.62
CA SER A 90 -14.34 -0.11 -17.14
C SER A 90 -15.16 -0.81 -16.05
N ALA A 91 -15.49 -2.09 -16.22
CA ALA A 91 -16.26 -2.85 -15.24
C ALA A 91 -15.47 -3.11 -13.95
N LYS A 92 -14.15 -3.33 -14.06
CA LYS A 92 -13.26 -3.45 -12.90
C LYS A 92 -13.19 -2.14 -12.12
N SER A 93 -13.04 -1.02 -12.83
CA SER A 93 -12.93 0.32 -12.22
C SER A 93 -14.22 0.74 -11.53
N LEU A 94 -15.37 0.45 -12.14
CA LEU A 94 -16.68 0.68 -11.52
C LEU A 94 -16.81 -0.12 -10.21
N LYS A 95 -16.54 -1.42 -10.24
CA LYS A 95 -16.60 -2.28 -9.04
C LYS A 95 -15.62 -1.87 -7.95
N LEU A 96 -14.44 -1.40 -8.34
CA LEU A 96 -13.46 -0.86 -7.39
C LEU A 96 -13.97 0.43 -6.73
N GLY A 97 -14.64 1.31 -7.49
CA GLY A 97 -15.31 2.50 -6.95
C GLY A 97 -16.43 2.14 -5.98
N GLU A 98 -17.32 1.23 -6.38
CA GLU A 98 -18.41 0.71 -5.53
C GLU A 98 -17.88 0.11 -4.22
N ALA A 99 -16.78 -0.65 -4.28
CA ALA A 99 -16.13 -1.22 -3.10
C ALA A 99 -15.51 -0.15 -2.20
N GLY A 100 -14.89 0.88 -2.79
CA GLY A 100 -14.35 2.03 -2.05
C GLY A 100 -15.45 2.80 -1.32
N GLU A 101 -16.55 3.10 -2.01
CA GLU A 101 -17.73 3.75 -1.42
C GLU A 101 -18.35 2.91 -0.29
N ALA A 102 -18.46 1.59 -0.46
CA ALA A 102 -18.95 0.70 0.60
C ALA A 102 -18.01 0.67 1.82
N ALA A 103 -16.69 0.71 1.60
CA ALA A 103 -15.70 0.57 2.67
C ALA A 103 -15.46 1.86 3.46
N VAL A 104 -15.48 3.03 2.79
CA VAL A 104 -15.13 4.32 3.42
C VAL A 104 -16.13 5.45 3.15
N GLY A 105 -17.13 5.26 2.28
CA GLY A 105 -18.10 6.30 1.93
C GLY A 105 -17.43 7.60 1.49
N ASP A 106 -17.95 8.72 2.01
CA ASP A 106 -17.42 10.07 1.77
C ASP A 106 -16.32 10.49 2.75
N MET A 107 -15.75 9.55 3.52
CA MET A 107 -14.66 9.86 4.45
C MET A 107 -13.48 10.49 3.70
N ARG A 108 -12.92 11.53 4.33
CA ARG A 108 -11.74 12.25 3.86
C ARG A 108 -10.56 11.94 4.76
N PHE A 109 -9.42 12.56 4.43
CA PHE A 109 -8.16 12.36 5.11
C PHE A 109 -8.12 12.93 6.54
N ASP A 110 -9.14 13.66 6.99
CA ASP A 110 -9.31 14.09 8.38
C ASP A 110 -9.88 12.98 9.29
N ALA A 111 -10.42 11.90 8.71
CA ALA A 111 -10.93 10.74 9.45
C ALA A 111 -9.83 9.77 9.91
N VAL A 112 -8.60 9.91 9.41
CA VAL A 112 -7.49 9.01 9.77
C VAL A 112 -6.95 9.31 11.16
N ARG A 113 -6.50 8.27 11.85
CA ARG A 113 -5.99 8.31 13.23
C ARG A 113 -4.45 8.37 13.30
N THR A 114 -3.78 8.16 12.18
CA THR A 114 -2.32 8.23 12.03
C THR A 114 -1.94 8.83 10.69
N GLY A 115 -0.68 9.22 10.51
CA GLY A 115 -0.19 9.73 9.24
C GLY A 115 -0.42 8.73 8.11
N LEU A 116 -0.99 9.18 7.00
CA LEU A 116 -1.29 8.38 5.82
C LEU A 116 -0.64 9.00 4.58
N GLY A 117 -0.05 8.16 3.75
CA GLY A 117 0.41 8.48 2.40
C GLY A 117 -0.12 7.49 1.37
N ILE A 118 -0.83 7.97 0.35
CA ILE A 118 -1.29 7.15 -0.78
C ILE A 118 -0.62 7.64 -2.05
N VAL A 119 0.08 6.73 -2.72
CA VAL A 119 0.86 7.05 -3.93
C VAL A 119 -0.01 6.88 -5.18
N ALA A 120 -0.07 7.91 -6.03
CA ALA A 120 -0.61 7.84 -7.38
C ALA A 120 0.33 8.56 -8.37
N ALA A 121 0.10 8.40 -9.66
CA ALA A 121 0.86 9.13 -10.69
C ALA A 121 -0.09 9.95 -11.58
N LYS A 122 0.29 11.21 -11.86
CA LYS A 122 -0.42 12.08 -12.79
C LYS A 122 -0.16 11.62 -14.21
N TRP A 123 -1.23 11.37 -14.95
CA TRP A 123 -1.14 10.86 -16.31
C TRP A 123 -0.57 11.90 -17.28
N GLN A 124 -1.11 13.13 -17.29
CA GLN A 124 -0.75 14.11 -18.32
C GLN A 124 0.65 14.71 -18.14
N VAL A 125 1.08 14.87 -16.89
CA VAL A 125 2.35 15.55 -16.54
C VAL A 125 3.39 14.59 -15.99
N GLU A 126 3.12 13.28 -16.02
CA GLU A 126 4.08 12.21 -15.75
C GLU A 126 4.87 12.38 -14.43
N THR A 127 4.20 12.88 -13.40
CA THR A 127 4.77 13.15 -12.08
C THR A 127 3.97 12.48 -10.96
N PRO A 128 4.60 12.14 -9.82
CA PRO A 128 3.88 11.59 -8.68
C PRO A 128 2.84 12.56 -8.12
N MET A 129 1.75 12.01 -7.60
CA MET A 129 0.78 12.70 -6.74
C MET A 129 0.57 11.87 -5.48
N ILE A 130 1.06 12.38 -4.35
CA ILE A 130 0.99 11.68 -3.07
C ILE A 130 -0.11 12.32 -2.23
N PHE A 131 -1.21 11.59 -2.01
CA PHE A 131 -2.26 12.04 -1.10
C PHE A 131 -1.76 11.86 0.35
N LYS A 132 -1.69 12.96 1.09
CA LYS A 132 -1.14 13.01 2.44
C LYS A 132 -2.21 13.48 3.43
N SER A 133 -2.20 12.95 4.63
CA SER A 133 -3.21 13.28 5.66
C SER A 133 -2.96 14.55 6.44
N THR A 134 -1.71 15.00 6.59
CA THR A 134 -1.41 16.10 7.51
C THR A 134 -0.52 17.17 6.87
N PRO A 135 -0.67 18.46 7.26
CA PRO A 135 0.21 19.54 6.79
C PRO A 135 1.68 19.33 7.13
N GLU A 136 1.99 18.58 8.19
CA GLU A 136 3.35 18.22 8.58
C GLU A 136 4.05 17.39 7.50
N GLN A 137 3.30 16.62 6.69
CA GLN A 137 3.82 15.83 5.57
C GLN A 137 4.16 16.67 4.33
N ALA A 138 3.83 17.97 4.31
CA ALA A 138 3.99 18.80 3.13
C ALA A 138 5.46 19.21 2.92
N HIS A 139 6.04 18.81 1.78
CA HIS A 139 7.38 19.18 1.30
C HIS A 139 7.45 20.60 0.71
N GLY A 140 6.36 21.35 0.79
CA GLY A 140 6.21 22.68 0.22
C GLY A 140 4.72 23.07 0.17
N ARG A 141 4.43 24.34 -0.10
CA ARG A 141 3.05 24.86 -0.16
C ARG A 141 2.23 24.60 1.13
N LYS A 142 2.87 24.58 2.30
CA LYS A 142 2.23 24.34 3.61
C LYS A 142 1.02 25.24 3.86
N ALA A 143 1.11 26.51 3.47
CA ALA A 143 0.06 27.50 3.64
C ALA A 143 -1.25 27.20 2.89
N THR A 144 -1.20 26.39 1.82
CA THR A 144 -2.36 26.01 1.01
C THR A 144 -2.58 24.50 0.99
N PHE A 145 -1.96 23.78 1.92
CA PHE A 145 -2.09 22.33 2.02
C PHE A 145 -3.51 21.96 2.46
N VAL A 146 -4.12 21.04 1.72
CA VAL A 146 -5.39 20.40 2.08
C VAL A 146 -5.14 18.90 2.12
N PRO A 147 -5.44 18.21 3.23
CA PRO A 147 -5.34 16.76 3.32
C PRO A 147 -5.98 16.06 2.13
N GLY A 148 -5.27 15.12 1.51
CA GLY A 148 -5.72 14.39 0.32
C GLY A 148 -6.04 15.27 -0.89
N PHE A 149 -5.52 16.51 -0.96
CA PHE A 149 -5.93 17.52 -1.93
C PHE A 149 -7.44 17.82 -1.89
N GLY A 150 -8.09 17.50 -0.77
CA GLY A 150 -9.54 17.57 -0.61
C GLY A 150 -10.31 16.43 -1.24
N CYS A 151 -9.67 15.41 -1.81
CA CYS A 151 -10.35 14.22 -2.32
C CYS A 151 -10.85 13.32 -1.17
N THR A 152 -11.80 12.43 -1.47
CA THR A 152 -12.19 11.36 -0.54
C THR A 152 -11.09 10.29 -0.44
N LEU A 153 -11.12 9.48 0.62
CA LEU A 153 -10.28 8.29 0.71
C LEU A 153 -10.56 7.33 -0.45
N SER A 154 -11.84 7.16 -0.82
CA SER A 154 -12.27 6.32 -1.96
C SER A 154 -11.62 6.77 -3.27
N ASP A 155 -11.63 8.07 -3.58
CA ASP A 155 -10.98 8.62 -4.77
C ASP A 155 -9.48 8.34 -4.79
N ALA A 156 -8.80 8.55 -3.65
CA ALA A 156 -7.37 8.37 -3.55
C ALA A 156 -6.95 6.90 -3.72
N VAL A 157 -7.63 5.96 -3.07
CA VAL A 157 -7.31 4.53 -3.19
C VAL A 157 -7.67 3.98 -4.57
N GLN A 158 -8.77 4.45 -5.17
CA GLN A 158 -9.14 4.08 -6.54
C GLN A 158 -8.10 4.59 -7.54
N ALA A 159 -7.67 5.86 -7.41
CA ALA A 159 -6.62 6.42 -8.25
C ALA A 159 -5.29 5.66 -8.12
N SER A 160 -4.89 5.36 -6.87
CA SER A 160 -3.67 4.59 -6.58
C SER A 160 -3.73 3.16 -7.13
N SER A 161 -4.92 2.61 -7.36
CA SER A 161 -5.14 1.24 -7.83
C SER A 161 -5.59 1.15 -9.30
N SER A 162 -5.58 2.26 -10.04
CA SER A 162 -5.94 2.34 -11.46
C SER A 162 -4.81 1.83 -12.38
N ALA A 163 -4.50 0.53 -12.29
CA ALA A 163 -3.43 -0.11 -13.07
C ALA A 163 -3.83 -0.27 -14.54
N TYR A 164 -3.65 0.80 -15.34
CA TYR A 164 -3.90 0.76 -16.77
C TYR A 164 -2.96 -0.27 -17.46
N PRO A 165 -3.41 -1.09 -18.42
CA PRO A 165 -4.74 -1.13 -19.02
C PRO A 165 -5.71 -2.11 -18.34
N PHE A 166 -5.38 -2.67 -17.17
CA PHE A 166 -6.29 -3.56 -16.45
C PHE A 166 -7.49 -2.83 -15.84
N PHE A 167 -7.28 -1.57 -15.43
CA PHE A 167 -8.27 -0.64 -14.94
C PHE A 167 -8.24 0.64 -15.79
N GLU A 168 -9.33 1.39 -15.77
CA GLU A 168 -9.39 2.73 -16.36
C GLU A 168 -8.61 3.70 -15.48
N ARG A 169 -8.14 4.78 -16.10
CA ARG A 169 -7.56 5.92 -15.40
C ARG A 169 -8.65 6.61 -14.58
N LYS A 170 -8.29 7.21 -13.46
CA LYS A 170 -9.22 7.88 -12.54
C LYS A 170 -9.07 9.39 -12.65
N TRP A 171 -10.17 10.08 -12.89
CA TRP A 171 -10.21 11.53 -12.71
C TRP A 171 -10.56 11.86 -11.26
N VAL A 172 -9.86 12.84 -10.70
CA VAL A 172 -10.21 13.45 -9.42
C VAL A 172 -10.28 14.96 -9.58
N THR A 173 -11.16 15.60 -8.81
CA THR A 173 -11.24 17.06 -8.70
C THR A 173 -10.68 17.47 -7.34
N THR A 174 -9.61 18.27 -7.35
CA THR A 174 -9.02 18.76 -6.09
C THR A 174 -9.90 19.85 -5.47
N HIS A 175 -9.64 20.18 -4.20
CA HIS A 175 -10.26 21.31 -3.51
C HIS A 175 -10.08 22.64 -4.26
N GLN A 176 -9.02 22.80 -5.06
CA GLN A 176 -8.77 24.00 -5.86
C GLN A 176 -9.59 24.04 -7.17
N GLY A 177 -10.34 22.99 -7.47
CA GLY A 177 -11.12 22.86 -8.71
C GLY A 177 -10.32 22.28 -9.87
N ASP A 178 -9.08 21.82 -9.65
CA ASP A 178 -8.26 21.21 -10.68
C ASP A 178 -8.75 19.79 -10.99
N ASN A 179 -8.96 19.49 -12.26
CA ASN A 179 -9.21 18.12 -12.72
C ASN A 179 -7.88 17.44 -13.06
N VAL A 180 -7.57 16.36 -12.35
CA VAL A 180 -6.32 15.62 -12.51
C VAL A 180 -6.63 14.18 -12.91
N GLU A 181 -6.03 13.70 -13.99
CA GLU A 181 -6.13 12.30 -14.39
C GLU A 181 -4.98 11.53 -13.74
N LEU A 182 -5.33 10.46 -13.05
CA LEU A 182 -4.43 9.65 -12.25
C LEU A 182 -4.42 8.20 -12.71
N VAL A 183 -3.26 7.58 -12.54
CA VAL A 183 -3.03 6.14 -12.71
C VAL A 183 -2.34 5.57 -11.48
N ASP A 184 -2.27 4.24 -11.44
CA ASP A 184 -1.71 3.48 -10.33
C ASP A 184 -0.36 4.03 -9.85
N GLY A 185 -0.20 4.11 -8.53
CA GLY A 185 1.04 4.60 -7.92
C GLY A 185 2.25 3.72 -8.24
N GLY A 186 2.04 2.47 -8.61
CA GLY A 186 3.08 1.51 -8.97
C GLY A 186 3.93 1.94 -10.17
N TYR A 187 3.38 2.80 -11.04
CA TYR A 187 4.16 3.43 -12.11
C TYR A 187 5.30 4.32 -11.60
N CYS A 188 5.14 4.89 -10.40
CA CYS A 188 6.15 5.76 -9.80
C CYS A 188 6.84 5.12 -8.60
N ALA A 189 6.10 4.44 -7.70
CA ALA A 189 6.63 3.82 -6.49
C ALA A 189 5.76 2.64 -6.05
N ASN A 190 5.98 1.47 -6.64
CA ASN A 190 5.28 0.24 -6.23
C ASN A 190 5.66 -0.20 -4.81
N ASN A 191 6.88 0.14 -4.36
CA ASN A 191 7.26 0.16 -2.96
C ASN A 191 7.34 1.62 -2.48
N PRO A 192 6.44 2.08 -1.59
CA PRO A 192 6.37 3.47 -1.18
C PRO A 192 7.33 3.85 -0.03
N THR A 193 8.23 2.96 0.40
CA THR A 193 9.09 3.17 1.58
C THR A 193 9.91 4.46 1.50
N LEU A 194 10.47 4.79 0.32
CA LEU A 194 11.25 6.01 0.14
C LEU A 194 10.42 7.28 0.29
N TYR A 195 9.15 7.27 -0.11
CA TYR A 195 8.25 8.41 0.10
C TYR A 195 7.90 8.56 1.58
N ALA A 196 7.68 7.44 2.28
CA ALA A 196 7.44 7.46 3.72
C ALA A 196 8.65 8.01 4.50
N LEU A 197 9.86 7.59 4.13
CA LEU A 197 11.10 8.11 4.72
C LEU A 197 11.35 9.58 4.38
N ALA A 198 11.03 10.01 3.16
CA ALA A 198 11.09 11.43 2.81
C ALA A 198 10.19 12.26 3.73
N ASP A 199 8.95 11.81 3.97
CA ASP A 199 8.03 12.48 4.89
C ASP A 199 8.55 12.48 6.33
N ALA A 200 9.02 11.33 6.84
CA ALA A 200 9.54 11.24 8.20
C ALA A 200 10.79 12.13 8.42
N VAL A 201 11.73 12.11 7.49
CA VAL A 201 13.01 12.82 7.66
C VAL A 201 12.89 14.29 7.30
N ALA A 202 12.37 14.61 6.11
CA ALA A 202 12.34 16.00 5.64
C ALA A 202 11.15 16.79 6.16
N ALA A 203 10.00 16.13 6.40
CA ALA A 203 8.78 16.82 6.80
C ALA A 203 8.59 16.79 8.33
N PHE A 204 8.79 15.63 8.97
CA PHE A 204 8.69 15.50 10.43
C PHE A 204 10.00 15.81 11.17
N GLY A 205 11.13 15.91 10.48
CA GLY A 205 12.43 16.22 11.08
C GLY A 205 13.03 15.08 11.91
N VAL A 206 12.57 13.85 11.70
CA VAL A 206 13.07 12.66 12.40
C VAL A 206 14.41 12.24 11.79
N LYS A 207 15.40 11.88 12.62
CA LYS A 207 16.67 11.40 12.08
C LYS A 207 16.50 10.02 11.42
N PRO A 208 17.23 9.70 10.34
CA PRO A 208 17.14 8.39 9.69
C PRO A 208 17.27 7.19 10.63
N GLU A 209 18.14 7.27 11.64
CA GLU A 209 18.39 6.21 12.63
C GLU A 209 17.19 5.97 13.56
N GLN A 210 16.29 6.95 13.66
CA GLN A 210 15.09 6.92 14.50
C GLN A 210 13.84 6.51 13.71
N CYS A 211 13.96 6.32 12.39
CA CYS A 211 12.87 5.84 11.55
C CYS A 211 12.89 4.31 11.51
N HIS A 212 11.92 3.66 12.16
CA HIS A 212 11.82 2.20 12.20
C HIS A 212 10.78 1.75 11.19
N VAL A 213 11.23 1.04 10.15
CA VAL A 213 10.41 0.74 8.97
C VAL A 213 10.07 -0.75 8.90
N LEU A 214 8.77 -1.06 8.89
CA LEU A 214 8.27 -2.35 8.44
C LEU A 214 7.74 -2.21 7.01
N SER A 215 8.44 -2.82 6.05
CA SER A 215 8.11 -2.78 4.61
C SER A 215 7.53 -4.12 4.18
N LEU A 216 6.27 -4.13 3.75
CA LEU A 216 5.56 -5.34 3.37
C LEU A 216 5.33 -5.38 1.86
N GLY A 217 5.91 -6.39 1.23
CA GLY A 217 5.62 -6.76 -0.14
C GLY A 217 4.30 -7.50 -0.31
N THR A 218 4.09 -7.98 -1.53
CA THR A 218 2.93 -8.82 -1.87
C THR A 218 3.35 -10.24 -2.25
N GLY A 219 4.61 -10.61 -1.98
CA GLY A 219 5.17 -11.90 -2.36
C GLY A 219 5.51 -11.98 -3.85
N ASN A 220 6.52 -12.80 -4.14
CA ASN A 220 7.02 -13.07 -5.49
C ASN A 220 6.64 -14.51 -5.86
N TYR A 221 5.89 -14.67 -6.95
CA TYR A 221 5.30 -15.95 -7.34
C TYR A 221 5.61 -16.27 -8.81
N PRO A 222 5.59 -17.55 -9.20
CA PRO A 222 5.71 -17.93 -10.60
C PRO A 222 4.48 -17.44 -11.36
N GLU A 223 4.64 -17.14 -12.64
CA GLU A 223 3.49 -16.77 -13.45
C GLU A 223 2.63 -17.99 -13.80
N PRO A 224 1.29 -17.88 -13.79
CA PRO A 224 0.42 -18.97 -14.20
C PRO A 224 0.64 -19.33 -15.67
N LYS A 225 0.58 -20.64 -15.98
CA LYS A 225 0.64 -21.14 -17.35
C LYS A 225 -0.58 -20.60 -18.12
N PRO A 226 -0.39 -19.85 -19.22
CA PRO A 226 -1.51 -19.26 -19.94
C PRO A 226 -2.34 -20.34 -20.65
N THR A 227 -3.66 -20.29 -20.48
CA THR A 227 -4.61 -21.00 -21.35
C THR A 227 -4.60 -20.41 -22.77
N LEU A 228 -5.10 -21.13 -23.78
CA LEU A 228 -5.08 -20.70 -25.20
C LEU A 228 -5.59 -19.26 -25.41
N VAL A 229 -6.66 -18.85 -24.72
CA VAL A 229 -7.23 -17.50 -24.79
C VAL A 229 -6.38 -16.47 -24.03
N LYS A 230 -5.89 -16.82 -22.82
CA LYS A 230 -4.99 -15.95 -22.04
C LYS A 230 -3.63 -15.76 -22.71
N ARG A 231 -3.20 -16.67 -23.60
CA ARG A 231 -1.95 -16.56 -24.34
C ARG A 231 -1.93 -15.31 -25.24
N VAL A 232 -3.05 -14.95 -25.86
CA VAL A 232 -3.13 -13.77 -26.74
C VAL A 232 -2.99 -12.46 -25.93
N VAL A 233 -3.73 -12.34 -24.82
CA VAL A 233 -3.68 -11.16 -23.94
C VAL A 233 -2.34 -11.06 -23.19
N LYS A 234 -1.81 -12.19 -22.69
CA LYS A 234 -0.50 -12.23 -22.01
C LYS A 234 0.65 -11.95 -22.97
N ASN A 235 0.53 -12.31 -24.25
CA ASN A 235 1.54 -11.99 -25.27
C ASN A 235 1.45 -10.54 -25.76
N LEU A 236 0.49 -9.74 -25.28
CA LEU A 236 0.54 -8.30 -25.47
C LEU A 236 1.75 -7.77 -24.71
N ARG A 237 2.72 -7.25 -25.47
CA ARG A 237 3.96 -6.68 -24.94
C ARG A 237 3.70 -5.62 -23.86
N SER A 238 2.59 -4.90 -23.93
CA SER A 238 2.20 -3.88 -22.95
C SER A 238 1.95 -4.43 -21.55
N VAL A 239 1.28 -5.58 -21.44
CA VAL A 239 1.00 -6.21 -20.14
C VAL A 239 2.27 -6.74 -19.51
N GLN A 240 3.10 -7.47 -20.27
CA GLN A 240 4.40 -7.95 -19.78
C GLN A 240 5.32 -6.81 -19.36
N LEU A 241 5.34 -5.73 -20.16
CA LEU A 241 6.11 -4.53 -19.84
C LEU A 241 5.62 -3.91 -18.53
N LEU A 242 4.31 -3.78 -18.32
CA LEU A 242 3.77 -3.25 -17.06
C LEU A 242 4.23 -4.07 -15.85
N GLN A 243 4.06 -5.40 -15.88
CA GLN A 243 4.44 -6.24 -14.74
C GLN A 243 5.94 -6.13 -14.45
N LYS A 244 6.79 -6.15 -15.49
CA LYS A 244 8.23 -5.95 -15.34
C LYS A 244 8.59 -4.57 -14.83
N THR A 245 7.92 -3.51 -15.30
CA THR A 245 8.12 -2.15 -14.83
C THR A 245 7.81 -2.05 -13.33
N LEU A 246 6.72 -2.64 -12.86
CA LEU A 246 6.38 -2.66 -11.43
C LEU A 246 7.40 -3.42 -10.59
N SER A 247 7.86 -4.59 -11.06
CA SER A 247 8.90 -5.37 -10.37
C SER A 247 10.24 -4.64 -10.32
N VAL A 248 10.67 -4.04 -11.44
CA VAL A 248 11.89 -3.22 -11.50
C VAL A 248 11.77 -2.02 -10.58
N ASN A 249 10.63 -1.32 -10.60
CA ASN A 249 10.38 -0.17 -9.73
C ASN A 249 10.46 -0.56 -8.24
N THR A 250 9.83 -1.66 -7.84
CA THR A 250 9.91 -2.21 -6.46
C THR A 250 11.36 -2.45 -6.05
N ALA A 251 12.13 -3.15 -6.90
CA ALA A 251 13.53 -3.45 -6.62
C ALA A 251 14.41 -2.19 -6.59
N SER A 252 14.19 -1.24 -7.51
CA SER A 252 14.93 0.02 -7.56
C SER A 252 14.65 0.89 -6.33
N MET A 253 13.41 0.99 -5.89
CA MET A 253 13.04 1.74 -4.67
C MET A 253 13.70 1.13 -3.43
N GLU A 254 13.70 -0.20 -3.31
CA GLU A 254 14.37 -0.87 -2.19
C GLU A 254 15.90 -0.68 -2.25
N GLN A 255 16.52 -0.84 -3.42
CA GLN A 255 17.96 -0.60 -3.60
C GLN A 255 18.35 0.83 -3.20
N LEU A 256 17.61 1.82 -3.70
CA LEU A 256 17.83 3.23 -3.36
C LEU A 256 17.61 3.50 -1.87
N ARG A 257 16.61 2.88 -1.23
CA ARG A 257 16.41 2.96 0.22
C ARG A 257 17.65 2.50 0.98
N ARG A 258 18.27 1.37 0.61
CA ARG A 258 19.50 0.89 1.27
C ARG A 258 20.67 1.87 1.12
N VAL A 259 20.79 2.50 -0.05
CA VAL A 259 21.89 3.42 -0.35
C VAL A 259 21.71 4.78 0.32
N LEU A 260 20.49 5.32 0.32
CA LEU A 260 20.19 6.65 0.85
C LEU A 260 19.96 6.64 2.37
N PHE A 261 19.47 5.52 2.91
CA PHE A 261 19.13 5.35 4.32
C PHE A 261 19.72 4.05 4.91
N PRO A 262 21.05 3.83 4.82
CA PRO A 262 21.69 2.61 5.33
C PRO A 262 21.54 2.43 6.85
N GLN A 263 21.36 3.51 7.59
CA GLN A 263 21.26 3.53 9.05
C GLN A 263 19.84 3.32 9.60
N THR A 264 18.82 3.29 8.73
CA THR A 264 17.41 3.20 9.10
C THR A 264 17.06 1.75 9.40
N PRO A 265 16.69 1.40 10.66
CA PRO A 265 16.23 0.06 11.00
C PRO A 265 15.04 -0.32 10.12
N THR A 266 15.19 -1.38 9.31
CA THR A 266 14.18 -1.79 8.34
C THR A 266 14.06 -3.30 8.31
N VAL A 267 12.85 -3.81 8.56
CA VAL A 267 12.48 -5.21 8.26
C VAL A 267 11.64 -5.20 6.99
N ARG A 268 12.05 -5.98 5.98
CA ARG A 268 11.27 -6.17 4.75
C ARG A 268 10.80 -7.62 4.63
N ILE A 269 9.49 -7.79 4.42
CA ILE A 269 8.84 -9.09 4.25
C ILE A 269 8.26 -9.14 2.83
N ASP A 270 8.89 -9.90 1.95
CA ASP A 270 8.49 -10.04 0.54
C ASP A 270 9.05 -11.34 -0.05
N ASP A 271 8.56 -12.47 0.46
CA ASP A 271 9.13 -13.78 0.14
C ASP A 271 8.93 -14.20 -1.31
N THR A 272 9.86 -15.02 -1.79
CA THR A 272 9.77 -15.67 -3.10
C THR A 272 9.32 -17.11 -2.94
N PHE A 273 8.30 -17.48 -3.69
CA PHE A 273 7.76 -18.82 -3.79
C PHE A 273 7.96 -19.31 -5.22
N ASP A 274 8.57 -20.48 -5.40
CA ASP A 274 8.99 -21.02 -6.69
C ASP A 274 8.12 -22.22 -7.15
N HIS A 275 7.36 -22.80 -6.24
CA HIS A 275 6.52 -23.95 -6.54
C HIS A 275 5.37 -23.63 -7.53
N PRO A 276 5.14 -24.46 -8.57
CA PRO A 276 4.14 -24.19 -9.60
C PRO A 276 2.70 -23.99 -9.12
N GLU A 277 2.32 -24.60 -8.01
CA GLU A 277 1.00 -24.44 -7.36
C GLU A 277 0.78 -23.03 -6.80
N MET A 278 1.86 -22.31 -6.51
CA MET A 278 1.84 -20.92 -6.07
C MET A 278 1.62 -19.94 -7.22
N ALA A 279 1.50 -20.42 -8.46
CA ALA A 279 1.42 -19.56 -9.61
C ALA A 279 0.14 -18.71 -9.61
N THR A 280 0.35 -17.39 -9.59
CA THR A 280 -0.71 -16.38 -9.46
C THR A 280 -0.35 -15.09 -10.20
N ASP A 281 -1.34 -14.23 -10.40
CA ASP A 281 -1.17 -12.92 -11.03
C ASP A 281 -1.94 -11.82 -10.28
N PHE A 282 -1.83 -10.58 -10.73
CA PHE A 282 -2.46 -9.43 -10.08
C PHE A 282 -4.01 -9.48 -10.09
N LEU A 283 -4.61 -10.35 -10.90
CA LEU A 283 -6.05 -10.50 -11.13
C LEU A 283 -6.58 -11.85 -10.65
N GLU A 284 -5.87 -12.50 -9.72
CA GLU A 284 -6.34 -13.74 -9.11
C GLU A 284 -7.67 -13.53 -8.39
N HIS A 285 -8.57 -14.50 -8.52
CA HIS A 285 -9.92 -14.46 -7.95
C HIS A 285 -10.41 -15.85 -7.50
N ASP A 286 -9.55 -16.86 -7.57
CA ASP A 286 -9.77 -18.15 -6.94
C ASP A 286 -9.55 -18.02 -5.42
N MET A 287 -10.63 -18.21 -4.65
CA MET A 287 -10.59 -18.08 -3.20
C MET A 287 -9.65 -19.07 -2.51
N ALA A 288 -9.47 -20.27 -3.05
CA ALA A 288 -8.56 -21.24 -2.46
C ALA A 288 -7.10 -20.76 -2.58
N LYS A 289 -6.76 -20.16 -3.73
CA LYS A 289 -5.44 -19.55 -3.93
C LYS A 289 -5.25 -18.28 -3.10
N LEU A 290 -6.23 -17.38 -3.06
CA LEU A 290 -6.14 -16.17 -2.25
C LEU A 290 -5.95 -16.50 -0.76
N ASN A 291 -6.65 -17.52 -0.27
CA ASN A 291 -6.46 -18.05 1.07
C ASN A 291 -5.05 -18.65 1.27
N LEU A 292 -4.51 -19.35 0.26
CA LEU A 292 -3.12 -19.84 0.30
C LEU A 292 -2.11 -18.68 0.36
N LEU A 293 -2.33 -17.59 -0.39
CA LEU A 293 -1.46 -16.39 -0.30
C LEU A 293 -1.46 -15.81 1.12
N ARG A 294 -2.63 -15.73 1.76
CA ARG A 294 -2.75 -15.28 3.15
C ARG A 294 -1.98 -16.18 4.12
N GLN A 295 -2.06 -17.51 3.98
CA GLN A 295 -1.29 -18.45 4.80
C GLN A 295 0.22 -18.24 4.63
N ARG A 296 0.68 -18.08 3.39
CA ARG A 296 2.09 -17.78 3.12
C ARG A 296 2.53 -16.45 3.74
N GLY A 297 1.65 -15.45 3.78
CA GLY A 297 1.91 -14.20 4.51
C GLY A 297 2.17 -14.43 5.99
N ALA A 298 1.34 -15.24 6.65
CA ALA A 298 1.53 -15.58 8.06
C ALA A 298 2.84 -16.37 8.30
N GLU A 299 3.18 -17.31 7.41
CA GLU A 299 4.47 -18.03 7.47
C GLU A 299 5.68 -17.09 7.27
N SER A 300 5.56 -16.12 6.36
CA SER A 300 6.58 -15.10 6.11
C SER A 300 6.78 -14.16 7.31
N PHE A 301 5.73 -13.89 8.08
CA PHE A 301 5.82 -13.19 9.36
C PHE A 301 6.57 -14.06 10.38
N ALA A 302 6.14 -15.32 10.56
CA ALA A 302 6.71 -16.22 11.56
C ALA A 302 8.23 -16.41 11.39
N SER A 303 8.72 -16.46 10.14
CA SER A 303 10.18 -16.57 9.88
C SER A 303 10.99 -15.34 10.29
N ARG A 304 10.34 -14.21 10.61
CA ARG A 304 10.96 -12.90 10.92
C ARG A 304 10.43 -12.28 12.20
N GLU A 305 9.64 -13.01 12.98
CA GLU A 305 8.95 -12.49 14.17
C GLU A 305 9.92 -11.83 15.14
N PHE A 306 11.07 -12.47 15.39
CA PHE A 306 12.12 -11.91 16.25
C PHE A 306 12.64 -10.54 15.75
N GLU A 307 12.94 -10.41 14.45
CA GLU A 307 13.41 -9.15 13.86
C GLU A 307 12.35 -8.05 13.96
N ILE A 308 11.07 -8.42 13.84
CA ILE A 308 9.93 -7.49 13.97
C ILE A 308 9.76 -7.04 15.42
N VAL A 309 9.83 -7.96 16.39
CA VAL A 309 9.78 -7.66 17.83
C VAL A 309 10.91 -6.69 18.21
N GLU A 310 12.13 -6.97 17.76
CA GLU A 310 13.29 -6.10 17.96
C GLU A 310 13.09 -4.71 17.32
N LEU A 311 12.64 -4.68 16.05
CA LEU A 311 12.37 -3.43 15.33
C LEU A 311 11.32 -2.57 16.05
N LEU A 312 10.27 -3.19 16.58
CA LEU A 312 9.14 -2.49 17.20
C LEU A 312 9.37 -2.20 18.69
N GLY A 313 10.43 -2.73 19.29
CA GLY A 313 10.74 -2.54 20.71
C GLY A 313 9.76 -3.25 21.64
N GLU A 314 9.10 -4.30 21.17
CA GLU A 314 8.28 -5.17 22.00
C GLU A 314 9.20 -6.11 22.79
N ARG A 315 8.91 -6.37 24.07
CA ARG A 315 9.67 -7.39 24.84
C ARG A 315 8.94 -8.70 24.72
N ASP A 316 9.65 -9.79 24.47
CA ASP A 316 9.09 -11.14 24.53
C ASP A 316 8.39 -11.35 25.88
N GLY A 317 7.05 -11.45 25.86
CA GLY A 317 6.22 -11.74 27.03
C GLY A 317 6.37 -13.17 27.57
N HIS A 318 7.41 -13.89 27.16
CA HIS A 318 7.68 -15.28 27.55
C HIS A 318 8.89 -15.39 28.48
N SER A 319 8.86 -14.63 29.59
CA SER A 319 9.71 -14.88 30.76
C SER A 319 8.95 -15.66 31.82
#